data_AF-A0A1U8IZF1-F1
#
_entry.id   AF-A0A1U8IZF1-F1
#
_cell.length_a   1.000
_cell.length_b   1.000
_cell.length_c   1.000
_cell.angle_alpha   90.00
_cell.angle_beta   90.00
_cell.angle_gamma   90.00
#
_symmetry.space_group_name_H-M   'P 1'
#
loop_
_entity.id
_entity.type
_entity.pdbx_description
1 polymer ?
#
loop_
_entity_poly.entity_id
_entity_poly.type
_entity_poly.pdbx_seq_one_letter_code
_entity_poly.pdbx_strand_id
1 'polypeptide(L)'
;MSSIVEEEFISAGVNAYALGCTDEGLRKELIAMKESGIEIDVMHSYGGSTSVKSKICAEEVNECILWLSIIFITILCTPQPTIVRWSSTPPVSDDVLHQWKGFCALIANAYFIRGMAWLPVKTLQLEQMAVAGRAEEPSVVASRMRLVFSTLEVVSPQWPRV
;
A
#
# COMPACT_ATOMS: atom_id res chain seq x y z
N MET A 1 -7.99 -9.19 6.08
CA MET A 1 -7.68 -9.64 4.71
C MET A 1 -6.96 -10.98 4.82
N SER A 2 -7.33 -12.01 4.04
CA SER A 2 -6.54 -13.25 3.98
C SER A 2 -5.23 -12.98 3.25
N SER A 3 -4.19 -13.80 3.46
CA SER A 3 -2.87 -13.61 2.85
C SER A 3 -2.90 -13.52 1.32
N ILE A 4 -3.78 -14.30 0.68
CA ILE A 4 -3.94 -14.33 -0.78
C ILE A 4 -4.44 -12.99 -1.32
N VAL A 5 -5.43 -12.37 -0.66
CA VAL A 5 -6.00 -11.09 -1.11
C VAL A 5 -5.00 -9.94 -0.92
N GLU A 6 -4.13 -10.03 0.09
CA GLU A 6 -3.05 -9.04 0.30
C GLU A 6 -2.01 -9.11 -0.82
N GLU A 7 -1.58 -10.31 -1.23
CA GLU A 7 -0.63 -10.48 -2.34
C GLU A 7 -1.19 -10.00 -3.68
N GLU A 8 -2.44 -10.32 -3.99
CA GLU A 8 -3.13 -9.84 -5.20
C GLU A 8 -3.21 -8.31 -5.24
N PHE A 9 -3.55 -7.69 -4.11
CA PHE A 9 -3.60 -6.24 -4.00
C PHE A 9 -2.21 -5.60 -4.20
N ILE A 10 -1.18 -6.14 -3.57
CA ILE A 10 0.20 -5.64 -3.71
C ILE A 10 0.66 -5.78 -5.17
N SER A 11 0.42 -6.92 -5.81
CA SER A 11 0.76 -7.15 -7.21
C SER A 11 0.07 -6.14 -8.14
N ALA A 12 -1.23 -5.91 -7.95
CA ALA A 12 -1.98 -4.90 -8.69
C ALA A 12 -1.41 -3.48 -8.46
N GLY A 13 -1.06 -3.14 -7.21
CA GLY A 13 -0.43 -1.87 -6.86
C GLY A 13 0.94 -1.68 -7.52
N VAL A 14 1.82 -2.69 -7.48
CA VAL A 14 3.13 -2.65 -8.15
C VAL A 14 2.97 -2.46 -9.66
N ASN A 15 1.99 -3.14 -10.28
CA ASN A 15 1.69 -2.97 -11.70
C ASN A 15 1.16 -1.58 -12.02
N ALA A 16 0.26 -1.04 -11.21
CA ALA A 16 -0.25 0.32 -11.38
C ALA A 16 0.88 1.36 -11.27
N TYR A 17 1.81 1.16 -10.33
CA TYR A 17 3.01 1.98 -10.24
C TYR A 17 3.84 1.91 -11.53
N ALA A 18 4.14 0.70 -12.01
CA ALA A 18 4.95 0.50 -13.21
C ALA A 18 4.32 1.15 -14.46
N LEU A 19 3.00 1.01 -14.63
CA LEU A 19 2.22 1.60 -15.72
C LEU A 19 2.09 3.13 -15.62
N GLY A 20 2.53 3.74 -14.53
CA GLY A 20 2.55 5.19 -14.40
C GLY A 20 1.25 5.79 -13.86
N CYS A 21 0.41 4.98 -13.20
CA CYS A 21 -0.75 5.49 -12.47
C CYS A 21 -0.32 6.42 -11.32
N THR A 22 -1.26 7.28 -10.91
CA THR A 22 -1.10 8.19 -9.77
C THR A 22 -2.23 7.95 -8.77
N ASP A 23 -1.99 8.21 -7.50
CA ASP A 23 -3.00 8.12 -6.44
C ASP A 23 -4.24 8.98 -6.77
N GLU A 24 -4.05 10.18 -7.29
CA GLU A 24 -5.11 11.11 -7.67
C GLU A 24 -5.88 10.63 -8.90
N GLY A 25 -5.19 10.08 -9.91
CA GLY A 25 -5.84 9.49 -11.08
C GLY A 25 -6.74 8.32 -10.69
N LEU A 26 -6.21 7.39 -9.90
CA LEU A 26 -6.96 6.23 -9.43
C LEU A 26 -8.08 6.60 -8.47
N ARG A 27 -7.89 7.64 -7.64
CA ARG A 27 -8.95 8.19 -6.78
C ARG A 27 -10.14 8.65 -7.61
N LYS A 28 -9.91 9.38 -8.70
CA LYS A 28 -10.99 9.83 -9.61
C LYS A 28 -11.71 8.66 -10.23
N GLU A 29 -10.99 7.65 -10.70
CA GLU A 29 -11.59 6.44 -11.29
C GLU A 29 -12.44 5.67 -10.26
N LEU A 30 -11.94 5.46 -9.04
CA LEU A 30 -12.69 4.76 -7.98
C LEU A 30 -13.93 5.54 -7.52
N ILE A 31 -13.84 6.87 -7.43
CA ILE A 31 -15.00 7.72 -7.13
C ILE A 31 -16.03 7.64 -8.25
N ALA A 32 -15.61 7.72 -9.52
CA ALA A 32 -16.51 7.58 -10.65
C ALA A 32 -17.18 6.19 -10.69
N MET A 33 -16.44 5.12 -10.36
CA MET A 33 -17.02 3.77 -10.22
C MET A 33 -18.07 3.72 -9.11
N LYS A 34 -17.78 4.29 -7.95
CA LYS A 34 -18.74 4.40 -6.85
C LYS A 34 -20.00 5.16 -7.29
N GLU A 35 -19.86 6.29 -7.98
CA GLU A 35 -20.97 7.13 -8.44
C GLU A 35 -21.79 6.46 -9.56
N SER A 36 -21.14 5.66 -10.40
CA SER A 36 -21.81 4.88 -11.45
C SER A 36 -22.71 3.76 -10.92
N GLY A 37 -22.60 3.43 -9.63
CA GLY A 37 -23.40 2.39 -9.00
C GLY A 37 -23.08 0.98 -9.47
N ILE A 38 -21.91 0.77 -10.11
CA ILE A 38 -21.43 -0.57 -10.51
C ILE A 38 -21.30 -1.44 -9.26
N GLU A 39 -22.06 -2.52 -9.24
CA GLU A 39 -22.00 -3.53 -8.18
C GLU A 39 -20.77 -4.41 -8.41
N ILE A 40 -19.83 -4.44 -7.46
CA ILE A 40 -18.67 -5.34 -7.51
C ILE A 40 -19.08 -6.68 -6.91
N ASP A 41 -18.72 -7.77 -7.61
CA ASP A 41 -18.93 -9.12 -7.11
C ASP A 41 -17.85 -9.44 -6.06
N VAL A 42 -18.24 -9.47 -4.78
CA VAL A 42 -17.30 -9.80 -3.70
C VAL A 42 -17.07 -11.31 -3.71
N MET A 43 -15.92 -11.74 -4.23
CA MET A 43 -15.54 -13.15 -4.25
C MET A 43 -15.14 -13.60 -2.83
N HIS A 44 -16.10 -14.11 -2.05
CA HIS A 44 -15.81 -14.80 -0.80
C HIS A 44 -15.23 -16.19 -1.10
N SER A 45 -13.91 -16.31 -0.95
CA SER A 45 -13.20 -17.59 -1.08
C SER A 45 -13.36 -18.43 0.19
N TYR A 46 -14.61 -18.80 0.57
CA TYR A 46 -14.91 -19.87 1.53
C TYR A 46 -16.32 -20.42 1.26
N GLY A 47 -16.36 -21.64 0.67
CA GLY A 47 -17.48 -22.58 0.64
C GLY A 47 -18.92 -22.03 0.77
N GLY A 48 -19.53 -21.69 -0.37
CA GLY A 48 -20.97 -21.40 -0.48
C GLY A 48 -21.24 -20.21 -1.40
N SER A 49 -21.79 -20.47 -2.58
CA SER A 49 -22.07 -19.45 -3.60
C SER A 49 -23.28 -18.58 -3.20
N THR A 50 -23.05 -17.54 -2.42
CA THR A 50 -23.91 -16.36 -2.42
C THR A 50 -23.05 -15.15 -2.75
N SER A 51 -23.07 -14.75 -4.02
CA SER A 51 -22.60 -13.45 -4.47
C SER A 51 -23.45 -12.39 -3.74
N VAL A 52 -22.84 -11.69 -2.79
CA VAL A 52 -23.46 -10.53 -2.14
C VAL A 52 -22.90 -9.30 -2.85
N LYS A 53 -23.74 -8.67 -3.65
CA LYS A 53 -23.40 -7.43 -4.33
C LYS A 53 -23.38 -6.29 -3.32
N SER A 54 -22.23 -5.64 -3.12
CA SER A 54 -22.09 -4.48 -2.24
C SER A 54 -21.74 -3.21 -3.03
N LYS A 55 -22.19 -2.06 -2.52
CA LYS A 55 -21.79 -0.74 -3.02
C LYS A 55 -20.52 -0.30 -2.31
N ILE A 56 -19.60 0.30 -3.07
CA ILE A 56 -18.34 0.85 -2.54
C ILE A 56 -18.65 2.09 -1.69
N CYS A 57 -18.21 2.15 -0.43
CA CYS A 57 -18.36 3.34 0.42
C CYS A 57 -17.19 4.32 0.25
N ALA A 58 -17.32 5.55 0.79
CA ALA A 58 -16.26 6.56 0.65
C ALA A 58 -15.00 6.17 1.43
N GLU A 59 -15.19 5.54 2.58
CA GLU A 59 -14.16 5.11 3.51
C GLU A 59 -13.27 4.04 2.87
N GLU A 60 -13.87 3.07 2.17
CA GLU A 60 -13.15 2.03 1.42
C GLU A 60 -12.27 2.61 0.31
N VAL A 61 -12.78 3.59 -0.45
CA VAL A 61 -11.98 4.28 -1.49
C VAL A 61 -10.78 4.99 -0.86
N ASN A 62 -11.01 5.73 0.23
CA ASN A 62 -9.93 6.45 0.91
C ASN A 62 -8.88 5.51 1.48
N GLU A 63 -9.31 4.39 2.07
CA GLU A 63 -8.39 3.39 2.59
C GLU A 63 -7.60 2.72 1.47
N CYS A 64 -8.25 2.30 0.39
CA CYS A 64 -7.61 1.72 -0.79
C CYS A 64 -6.53 2.65 -1.36
N ILE A 65 -6.86 3.93 -1.57
CA ILE A 65 -5.88 4.92 -2.08
C ILE A 65 -4.72 5.12 -1.10
N LEU A 66 -4.98 5.12 0.21
CA LEU A 66 -3.91 5.22 1.20
C LEU A 66 -2.98 4.00 1.16
N TRP A 67 -3.53 2.78 1.06
CA TRP A 67 -2.74 1.55 0.95
C TRP A 67 -1.87 1.57 -0.31
N LEU A 68 -2.46 1.96 -1.45
CA LEU A 68 -1.75 2.11 -2.70
C LEU A 68 -0.63 3.15 -2.62
N SER A 69 -0.90 4.29 -1.98
CA SER A 69 0.11 5.35 -1.80
C SER A 69 1.31 4.85 -0.99
N ILE A 70 1.06 4.04 0.04
CA ILE A 70 2.14 3.40 0.84
C ILE A 70 2.95 2.43 -0.03
N ILE A 71 2.31 1.64 -0.91
CA ILE A 71 3.01 0.77 -1.87
C ILE A 71 3.91 1.60 -2.78
N PHE A 72 3.39 2.67 -3.38
CA PHE A 72 4.14 3.54 -4.29
C PHE A 72 5.34 4.18 -3.60
N ILE A 73 5.14 4.71 -2.39
CA ILE A 73 6.21 5.31 -1.59
C ILE A 73 7.23 4.26 -1.17
N THR A 74 6.81 3.04 -0.85
CA THR A 74 7.72 1.93 -0.54
C THR A 74 8.65 1.64 -1.71
N ILE A 75 8.12 1.58 -2.94
CA ILE A 75 8.93 1.41 -4.15
C ILE A 75 9.93 2.57 -4.32
N LEU A 76 9.51 3.82 -4.07
CA LEU A 76 10.40 4.99 -4.11
C LEU A 76 11.50 4.95 -3.04
N CYS A 77 11.25 4.31 -1.90
CA CYS A 77 12.22 4.12 -0.83
C CYS A 77 13.19 2.96 -1.08
N THR A 78 12.94 2.13 -2.10
CA THR A 78 13.83 1.03 -2.46
C THR A 78 15.14 1.58 -3.05
N PRO A 79 16.31 1.24 -2.49
CA PRO A 79 17.60 1.81 -2.90
C PRO A 79 18.03 1.40 -4.30
N GLN A 80 17.56 0.25 -4.79
CA GLN A 80 17.78 -0.21 -6.16
C GLN A 80 16.42 -0.43 -6.83
N PRO A 81 16.01 0.43 -7.77
CA PRO A 81 14.71 0.31 -8.41
C PRO A 81 14.69 -0.93 -9.32
N THR A 82 14.03 -1.98 -8.87
CA THR A 82 13.71 -3.17 -9.65
C THR A 82 12.47 -2.97 -10.53
N ILE A 83 11.56 -2.09 -10.10
CA ILE A 83 10.34 -1.75 -10.81
C ILE A 83 10.52 -0.40 -11.52
N VAL A 84 10.48 -0.43 -12.85
CA VAL A 84 10.58 0.76 -13.69
C VAL A 84 9.21 1.40 -13.84
N ARG A 85 9.13 2.71 -13.61
CA ARG A 85 7.93 3.53 -13.81
C ARG A 85 7.93 4.15 -15.21
N TRP A 86 6.83 4.00 -15.95
CA TRP A 86 6.72 4.41 -17.37
C TRP A 86 6.20 5.84 -17.59
N SER A 87 6.03 6.61 -16.52
CA SER A 87 5.63 8.01 -16.59
C SER A 87 6.55 8.88 -15.71
N SER A 88 6.68 10.16 -16.06
CA SER A 88 7.43 11.16 -15.30
C SER A 88 6.58 11.88 -14.24
N THR A 89 5.26 11.68 -14.24
CA THR A 89 4.37 12.27 -13.24
C THR A 89 4.62 11.63 -11.87
N PRO A 90 4.69 12.41 -10.78
CA PRO A 90 4.81 11.85 -9.43
C PRO A 90 3.67 10.85 -9.13
N PRO A 91 3.97 9.69 -8.49
CA PRO A 91 2.98 8.65 -8.23
C PRO A 91 2.01 9.01 -7.10
N VAL A 92 2.41 9.90 -6.21
CA VAL A 92 1.62 10.42 -5.07
C VAL A 92 1.80 11.93 -4.97
N SER A 93 0.88 12.62 -4.28
CA SER A 93 1.05 14.04 -3.97
C SER A 93 2.19 14.31 -2.97
N ASP A 94 2.70 15.55 -2.95
CA ASP A 94 3.78 15.95 -2.04
C ASP A 94 3.36 15.83 -0.57
N ASP A 95 2.10 16.13 -0.24
CA ASP A 95 1.56 16.01 1.12
C ASP A 95 1.55 14.55 1.59
N VAL A 96 1.07 13.64 0.74
CA VAL A 96 1.05 12.20 1.04
C VAL A 96 2.46 11.65 1.14
N LEU A 97 3.36 12.07 0.24
CA LEU A 97 4.76 11.70 0.31
C LEU A 97 5.40 12.17 1.60
N HIS A 98 5.19 13.43 2.00
CA HIS A 98 5.73 13.99 3.23
C HIS A 98 5.28 13.19 4.47
N GLN A 99 4.00 12.85 4.54
CA GLN A 99 3.42 12.13 5.67
C GLN A 99 3.95 10.69 5.83
N TRP A 100 4.25 10.00 4.73
CA TRP A 100 4.51 8.55 4.76
C TRP A 100 5.93 8.14 4.37
N LYS A 101 6.72 9.05 3.79
CA LYS A 101 8.10 8.74 3.35
C LYS A 101 8.98 8.29 4.52
N GLY A 102 8.94 8.99 5.65
CA GLY A 102 9.75 8.63 6.82
C GLY A 102 9.40 7.24 7.36
N PHE A 103 8.10 6.95 7.48
CA PHE A 103 7.57 5.65 7.87
C PHE A 103 8.07 4.52 6.95
N CYS A 104 7.89 4.66 5.64
CA CYS A 104 8.29 3.64 4.67
C CYS A 104 9.81 3.48 4.62
N ALA A 105 10.56 4.59 4.68
CA ALA A 105 12.02 4.58 4.66
C ALA A 105 12.63 3.90 5.88
N LEU A 106 12.04 4.05 7.08
CA LEU A 106 12.51 3.35 8.28
C LEU A 106 12.43 1.83 8.11
N ILE A 107 11.31 1.33 7.59
CA ILE A 107 11.09 -0.10 7.36
C ILE A 107 11.99 -0.59 6.23
N ALA A 108 12.08 0.13 5.11
CA ALA A 108 12.98 -0.22 4.00
C ALA A 108 14.45 -0.28 4.46
N ASN A 109 14.90 0.68 5.27
CA ASN A 109 16.25 0.65 5.84
C ASN A 109 16.47 -0.56 6.75
N ALA A 110 15.50 -0.89 7.61
CA ALA A 110 15.58 -2.10 8.42
C ALA A 110 15.61 -3.37 7.55
N TYR A 111 14.88 -3.36 6.43
CA TYR A 111 14.88 -4.46 5.47
C TYR A 111 16.26 -4.64 4.82
N PHE A 112 16.81 -3.60 4.18
CA PHE A 112 18.05 -3.71 3.43
C PHE A 112 19.32 -3.71 4.28
N ILE A 113 19.39 -2.88 5.32
CA ILE A 113 20.62 -2.67 6.09
C ILE A 113 20.69 -3.64 7.27
N ARG A 114 19.56 -4.02 7.85
CA ARG A 114 19.49 -4.87 9.06
C ARG A 114 19.04 -6.30 8.77
N GLY A 115 18.97 -6.70 7.50
CA GLY A 115 18.65 -8.07 7.10
C GLY A 115 17.20 -8.46 7.38
N MET A 116 16.24 -7.73 6.82
CA MET A 116 14.80 -8.01 6.93
C MET A 116 14.25 -7.88 8.36
N ALA A 117 14.86 -7.03 9.18
CA ALA A 117 14.47 -6.86 10.57
C ALA A 117 13.12 -6.14 10.71
N TRP A 118 12.22 -6.69 11.52
CA TRP A 118 11.01 -6.01 11.94
C TRP A 118 11.34 -4.95 13.00
N LEU A 119 10.78 -3.76 12.85
CA LEU A 119 10.87 -2.67 13.82
C LEU A 119 9.75 -2.75 14.88
N PRO A 120 10.01 -2.31 16.13
CA PRO A 120 8.96 -2.14 17.12
C PRO A 120 7.91 -1.14 16.64
N VAL A 121 6.62 -1.48 16.78
CA VAL A 121 5.47 -0.61 16.43
C VAL A 121 5.59 0.79 17.05
N LYS A 122 6.08 0.87 18.29
CA LYS A 122 6.28 2.14 19.00
C LYS A 122 7.25 3.07 18.27
N THR A 123 8.29 2.54 17.62
CA THR A 123 9.23 3.35 16.83
C THR A 123 8.51 4.00 15.65
N LEU A 124 7.63 3.26 14.98
CA LEU A 124 6.87 3.75 13.84
C LEU A 124 5.79 4.77 14.26
N GLN A 125 5.15 4.57 15.41
CA GLN A 125 4.22 5.56 15.97
C GLN A 125 4.90 6.89 16.32
N LEU A 126 6.13 6.85 16.82
CA LEU A 126 6.90 8.07 17.09
C LEU A 126 7.21 8.85 15.81
N GLU A 127 7.51 8.14 14.71
CA GLU A 127 7.68 8.76 13.40
C GLU A 127 6.38 9.44 12.92
N GLN A 128 5.24 8.75 12.98
CA GLN A 128 3.95 9.34 12.60
C GLN A 128 3.61 10.56 13.46
N MET A 129 3.85 10.47 14.78
CA MET A 129 3.67 11.59 15.71
C MET A 129 4.54 12.80 15.35
N ALA A 130 5.81 12.57 15.00
CA ALA A 130 6.74 13.64 14.66
C ALA A 130 6.34 14.38 13.38
N VAL A 131 5.79 13.68 12.39
CA VAL A 131 5.42 14.25 11.09
C VAL A 131 4.01 14.83 11.07
N ALA A 132 3.03 14.09 11.61
CA ALA A 132 1.61 14.42 11.49
C ALA A 132 0.97 14.95 12.80
N GLY A 133 1.72 15.03 13.90
CA GLY A 133 1.21 15.44 15.22
C GLY A 133 0.23 14.44 15.84
N ARG A 134 0.06 13.27 15.21
CA ARG A 134 -0.78 12.16 15.68
C ARG A 134 -0.19 10.83 15.20
N ALA A 135 -0.48 9.77 15.93
CA ALA A 135 -0.14 8.41 15.52
C ALA A 135 -1.41 7.58 15.39
N GLU A 136 -1.42 6.61 14.48
CA GLU A 136 -2.50 5.64 14.39
C GLU A 136 -2.42 4.64 15.54
N GLU A 137 -3.51 3.89 15.76
CA GLU A 137 -3.55 2.80 16.74
C GLU A 137 -2.47 1.75 16.46
N PRO A 138 -1.88 1.11 17.50
CA PRO A 138 -0.78 0.15 17.33
C PRO A 138 -1.09 -0.98 16.34
N SER A 139 -2.33 -1.48 16.31
CA SER A 139 -2.77 -2.53 15.40
C SER A 139 -2.80 -2.06 13.94
N VAL A 140 -3.20 -0.82 13.70
CA VAL A 140 -3.22 -0.20 12.37
C VAL A 140 -1.80 0.01 11.88
N VAL A 141 -0.92 0.54 12.74
CA VAL A 141 0.51 0.71 12.43
C VAL A 141 1.18 -0.63 12.09
N ALA A 142 0.88 -1.69 12.86
CA ALA A 142 1.38 -3.03 12.56
C ALA A 142 0.88 -3.53 11.18
N SER A 143 -0.38 -3.24 10.83
CA SER A 143 -0.94 -3.55 9.51
C SER A 143 -0.21 -2.79 8.39
N ARG A 144 0.03 -1.49 8.55
CA ARG A 144 0.77 -0.67 7.58
C ARG A 144 2.20 -1.13 7.43
N MET A 145 2.84 -1.49 8.53
CA MET A 145 4.19 -2.04 8.51
C MET A 145 4.23 -3.35 7.73
N ARG A 146 3.25 -4.24 7.92
CA ARG A 146 3.15 -5.48 7.14
C ARG A 146 3.01 -5.18 5.66
N LEU A 147 2.13 -4.25 5.27
CA LEU A 147 1.97 -3.85 3.87
C LEU A 147 3.29 -3.40 3.23
N VAL A 148 4.07 -2.55 3.92
CA VAL A 148 5.39 -2.10 3.45
C VAL A 148 6.36 -3.29 3.31
N PHE A 149 6.42 -4.16 4.31
CA PHE A 149 7.30 -5.33 4.29
C PHE A 149 6.94 -6.32 3.18
N SER A 150 5.66 -6.69 3.07
CA SER A 150 5.13 -7.56 2.01
C SER A 150 5.41 -6.97 0.62
N THR A 151 5.31 -5.64 0.48
CA THR A 151 5.67 -4.95 -0.78
C THR A 151 7.15 -5.13 -1.11
N LEU A 152 8.05 -4.94 -0.12
CA LEU A 152 9.49 -5.14 -0.30
C LEU A 152 9.85 -6.58 -0.68
N GLU A 153 9.15 -7.59 -0.16
CA GLU A 153 9.34 -8.99 -0.55
C GLU A 153 8.91 -9.29 -1.99
N VAL A 154 8.02 -8.48 -2.57
CA VAL A 154 7.61 -8.60 -3.98
C VAL A 154 8.59 -7.86 -4.87
N VAL A 155 8.93 -6.61 -4.53
CA VAL A 155 9.73 -5.76 -5.43
C VAL A 155 11.22 -5.98 -5.26
N SER A 156 11.70 -6.43 -4.12
CA SER A 156 13.14 -6.59 -3.85
C SER A 156 13.43 -7.78 -2.94
N PRO A 157 13.06 -9.00 -3.35
CA PRO A 157 13.27 -10.20 -2.55
C PRO A 157 14.76 -10.43 -2.27
N GLN A 158 15.14 -10.57 -1.00
CA GLN A 158 16.54 -10.89 -0.63
C GLN A 158 16.91 -12.36 -0.87
N TRP A 159 15.91 -13.25 -1.00
CA TRP A 159 16.08 -14.64 -1.37
C TRP A 159 15.19 -14.97 -2.58
N PRO A 160 15.67 -15.74 -3.57
CA PRO A 160 14.79 -16.22 -4.63
C PRO A 160 13.65 -17.03 -4.01
N ARG A 161 12.40 -16.75 -4.42
CA ARG A 161 11.28 -17.65 -4.12
C ARG A 161 11.56 -18.96 -4.86
N VAL A 162 11.80 -20.04 -4.11
CA VAL A 162 12.08 -21.39 -4.62
C VAL A 162 10.84 -22.00 -5.22
#